data_AF-A0A497PBH1-F1
#
_entry.id   AF-A0A497PBH1-F1
#
_cell.length_a   1.000
_cell.length_b   1.000
_cell.length_c   1.000
_cell.angle_alpha   90.00
_cell.angle_beta   90.00
_cell.angle_gamma   90.00
#
_symmetry.space_group_name_H-M   'P 1'
#
loop_
_entity.id
_entity.type
_entity.pdbx_description
1 polymer ?
#
loop_
_entity_poly.entity_id
_entity_poly.type
_entity_poly.pdbx_seq_one_letter_code
_entity_poly.pdbx_strand_id
1 'polypeptide(L)'
;MSYLSDGAMDKLYALCPKTLKNLDEDAASLADEIISKYNKEEVKSAERLIFHAITTVSKYLLTERAEDNELDALLIYFENLFIDTGENPIEALIGVFTYYLLSKPHFDSYRHLISSYVFDEIDLGEAA
;
A
#
# COMPACT_ATOMS: atom_id res chain seq x y z
N MET A 1 7.81 12.34 -0.44
CA MET A 1 8.53 11.21 0.18
C MET A 1 7.73 9.96 -0.10
N SER A 2 8.35 8.96 -0.73
CA SER A 2 7.77 7.62 -0.90
C SER A 2 8.08 6.81 0.37
N TYR A 3 7.13 5.99 0.81
CA TYR A 3 7.34 5.01 1.90
C TYR A 3 7.82 3.66 1.38
N LEU A 4 8.00 3.54 0.06
CA LEU A 4 8.60 2.42 -0.64
C LEU A 4 9.93 2.88 -1.23
N SER A 5 10.91 1.97 -1.33
CA SER A 5 12.16 2.23 -2.05
C SER A 5 11.88 2.52 -3.54
N ASP A 6 12.81 3.20 -4.21
CA ASP A 6 12.65 3.53 -5.63
C ASP A 6 12.50 2.26 -6.48
N GLY A 7 13.29 1.21 -6.19
CA GLY A 7 13.16 -0.10 -6.85
C GLY A 7 11.80 -0.77 -6.60
N ALA A 8 11.26 -0.64 -5.38
CA ALA A 8 9.94 -1.16 -5.07
C ALA A 8 8.83 -0.43 -5.83
N MET A 9 8.96 0.89 -5.96
CA MET A 9 8.05 1.71 -6.71
C MET A 9 8.09 1.39 -8.22
N ASP A 10 9.29 1.21 -8.78
CA ASP A 10 9.47 0.84 -10.19
C ASP A 10 8.84 -0.52 -10.52
N LYS A 11 9.01 -1.52 -9.64
CA LYS A 11 8.34 -2.82 -9.77
C LYS A 11 6.84 -2.71 -9.70
N LEU A 12 6.32 -1.91 -8.76
CA LEU A 12 4.88 -1.69 -8.63
C LEU A 12 4.29 -1.00 -9.87
N TYR A 13 4.97 0.01 -10.43
CA TYR A 13 4.57 0.66 -11.68
C TYR A 13 4.64 -0.27 -12.89
N ALA A 14 5.62 -1.17 -12.93
CA ALA A 14 5.77 -2.12 -14.02
C ALA A 14 4.72 -3.25 -13.98
N LEU A 15 4.41 -3.76 -12.78
CA LEU A 15 3.52 -4.92 -12.60
C LEU A 15 2.05 -4.54 -12.45
N CYS A 16 1.75 -3.36 -11.89
CA CYS A 16 0.39 -2.94 -11.57
C CYS A 16 -0.01 -1.57 -12.15
N PRO A 17 0.29 -1.26 -13.42
CA PRO A 17 0.10 0.09 -13.96
C PRO A 17 -1.36 0.56 -13.95
N LYS A 18 -2.33 -0.31 -14.26
CA LYS A 18 -3.75 0.09 -14.28
C LYS A 18 -4.33 0.15 -12.87
N THR A 19 -3.98 -0.79 -12.01
CA THR A 19 -4.42 -0.82 -10.61
C THR A 19 -3.94 0.46 -9.90
N LEU A 20 -2.68 0.87 -10.11
CA LEU A 20 -2.18 2.13 -9.57
C LEU A 20 -2.88 3.35 -10.15
N LYS A 21 -3.17 3.35 -11.46
CA LYS A 21 -3.91 4.44 -12.09
C LYS A 21 -5.31 4.58 -11.48
N ASN A 22 -6.04 3.48 -11.32
CA ASN A 22 -7.36 3.50 -10.72
C ASN A 22 -7.29 3.94 -9.24
N LEU A 23 -6.26 3.47 -8.52
CA LEU A 23 -6.02 3.85 -7.13
C LEU A 23 -5.73 5.36 -7.00
N ASP A 24 -5.03 5.94 -7.98
CA ASP A 24 -4.78 7.39 -8.06
C ASP A 24 -6.07 8.17 -8.33
N GLU A 25 -6.93 7.67 -9.22
CA GLU A 25 -8.24 8.27 -9.51
C GLU A 25 -9.15 8.27 -8.27
N ASP A 26 -9.11 7.18 -7.48
CA ASP A 26 -9.93 7.01 -6.29
C ASP A 26 -9.25 7.53 -4.99
N ALA A 27 -8.00 7.99 -5.07
CA ALA A 27 -7.17 8.32 -3.90
C ALA A 27 -7.82 9.33 -2.95
N ALA A 28 -8.49 10.35 -3.48
CA ALA A 28 -9.18 11.35 -2.67
C ALA A 28 -10.34 10.74 -1.87
N SER A 29 -11.17 9.92 -2.52
CA SER A 29 -12.32 9.26 -1.88
C SER A 29 -11.85 8.25 -0.82
N LEU A 30 -10.79 7.50 -1.12
CA LEU A 30 -10.22 6.53 -0.17
C LEU A 30 -9.58 7.24 1.03
N ALA A 31 -8.88 8.35 0.80
CA ALA A 31 -8.31 9.15 1.87
C ALA A 31 -9.39 9.73 2.79
N ASP A 32 -10.48 10.26 2.23
CA ASP A 32 -11.61 10.76 3.00
C ASP A 32 -12.25 9.66 3.87
N GLU A 33 -12.39 8.45 3.33
CA GLU A 33 -12.89 7.30 4.10
C GLU A 33 -11.96 6.96 5.28
N ILE A 34 -10.65 6.82 5.02
CA ILE A 34 -9.64 6.48 6.03
C ILE A 34 -9.61 7.55 7.12
N ILE A 35 -9.51 8.82 6.73
CA ILE A 35 -9.44 9.96 7.64
C ILE A 35 -10.74 10.10 8.45
N SER A 36 -11.90 9.90 7.83
CA SER A 36 -13.20 9.96 8.52
C SER A 36 -13.33 8.88 9.58
N LYS A 37 -12.93 7.63 9.27
CA LYS A 37 -12.89 6.54 10.26
C LYS A 37 -11.90 6.82 11.38
N TYR A 38 -10.67 7.19 11.01
CA TYR A 38 -9.62 7.54 11.96
C TYR A 38 -10.08 8.66 12.91
N ASN A 39 -10.70 9.72 12.39
CA ASN A 39 -11.18 10.85 13.18
C ASN A 39 -12.34 10.51 14.13
N LYS A 40 -13.05 9.39 13.92
CA LYS A 40 -14.09 8.89 14.82
C LYS A 40 -13.56 8.00 15.95
N GLU A 41 -12.32 7.54 15.89
CA GLU A 41 -11.70 6.75 16.97
C GLU A 41 -11.56 7.55 18.27
N GLU A 42 -11.77 6.93 19.42
CA GLU A 42 -11.53 7.58 20.72
C GLU A 42 -10.05 7.82 20.97
N VAL A 43 -9.20 6.89 20.52
CA VAL A 43 -7.73 6.96 20.67
C VAL A 43 -7.08 7.21 19.32
N LYS A 44 -6.31 8.29 19.23
CA LYS A 44 -5.55 8.66 18.04
C LYS A 44 -4.13 8.12 18.13
N SER A 45 -3.80 7.14 17.30
CA SER A 45 -2.44 6.62 17.17
C SER A 45 -2.11 6.31 15.71
N ALA A 46 -0.82 6.16 15.40
CA ALA A 46 -0.38 5.80 14.06
C ALA A 46 -0.85 4.39 13.67
N GLU A 47 -0.83 3.43 14.59
CA GLU A 47 -1.35 2.08 14.36
C GLU A 47 -2.83 2.09 13.97
N ARG A 48 -3.62 2.98 14.58
CA ARG A 48 -5.04 3.14 14.22
C ARG A 48 -5.22 3.71 12.82
N LEU A 49 -4.41 4.69 12.43
CA LEU A 49 -4.44 5.24 11.07
C LEU A 49 -4.06 4.16 10.03
N ILE A 50 -2.97 3.43 10.29
CA ILE A 50 -2.48 2.36 9.41
C ILE A 50 -3.50 1.22 9.34
N PHE A 51 -4.13 0.84 10.45
CA PHE A 51 -5.20 -0.16 10.45
C PHE A 51 -6.36 0.24 9.53
N HIS A 52 -6.81 1.50 9.58
CA HIS A 52 -7.87 1.98 8.68
C HIS A 52 -7.39 2.01 7.23
N ALA A 53 -6.13 2.37 6.98
CA ALA A 53 -5.55 2.35 5.65
C ALA A 53 -5.46 0.94 5.06
N ILE A 54 -4.89 -0.02 5.80
CA ILE A 54 -4.81 -1.44 5.43
C ILE A 54 -6.20 -1.96 5.11
N THR A 55 -7.17 -1.80 6.02
CA THR A 55 -8.51 -2.37 5.83
C THR A 55 -9.26 -1.75 4.66
N THR A 56 -9.09 -0.46 4.39
CA THR A 56 -9.67 0.20 3.22
C THR A 56 -8.99 -0.26 1.93
N VAL A 57 -7.67 -0.38 1.91
CA VAL A 57 -6.92 -0.85 0.74
C VAL A 57 -7.18 -2.32 0.44
N SER A 58 -7.21 -3.20 1.45
CA SER A 58 -7.59 -4.61 1.25
C SER A 58 -8.97 -4.74 0.61
N LYS A 59 -9.94 -3.90 0.99
CA LYS A 59 -11.26 -3.88 0.36
C LYS A 59 -11.21 -3.37 -1.07
N TYR A 60 -10.42 -2.33 -1.33
CA TYR A 60 -10.22 -1.77 -2.66
C TYR A 60 -9.67 -2.82 -3.64
N LEU A 61 -8.68 -3.59 -3.19
CA LEU A 61 -8.04 -4.65 -3.99
C LEU A 61 -8.97 -5.84 -4.32
N LEU A 62 -10.15 -5.92 -3.69
CA LEU A 62 -11.18 -6.92 -4.01
C LEU A 62 -12.24 -6.40 -5.00
N THR A 63 -12.07 -5.19 -5.53
CA THR A 63 -13.01 -4.58 -6.48
C THR A 63 -12.50 -4.71 -7.92
N GLU A 64 -13.40 -4.50 -8.89
CA GLU A 64 -13.06 -4.44 -10.32
C GLU A 64 -12.07 -3.32 -10.69
N ARG A 65 -11.76 -2.40 -9.75
CA ARG A 65 -10.77 -1.35 -9.94
C ARG A 65 -9.34 -1.88 -9.81
N ALA A 66 -9.14 -3.00 -9.14
CA ALA A 66 -7.85 -3.68 -9.08
C ALA A 66 -7.85 -4.82 -10.10
N GLU A 67 -6.86 -4.83 -10.99
CA GLU A 67 -6.85 -5.77 -12.11
C GLU A 67 -6.26 -7.10 -11.63
N ASP A 68 -7.08 -8.15 -11.61
CA ASP A 68 -6.70 -9.47 -11.11
C ASP A 68 -5.37 -9.97 -11.70
N ASN A 69 -5.16 -9.82 -13.01
CA ASN A 69 -3.91 -10.24 -13.67
C ASN A 69 -2.67 -9.47 -13.16
N GLU A 70 -2.83 -8.21 -12.79
CA GLU A 70 -1.74 -7.39 -12.25
C GLU A 70 -1.45 -7.77 -10.80
N LEU A 71 -2.50 -8.03 -10.01
CA LEU A 71 -2.36 -8.50 -8.63
C LEU A 71 -1.72 -9.89 -8.58
N ASP A 72 -2.13 -10.80 -9.46
CA ASP A 72 -1.55 -12.15 -9.58
C ASP A 72 -0.07 -12.08 -9.97
N ALA A 73 0.30 -11.22 -10.92
CA ALA A 73 1.69 -11.04 -11.32
C ALA A 73 2.56 -10.53 -10.16
N LEU A 74 2.04 -9.59 -9.37
CA LEU A 74 2.73 -9.06 -8.21
C LEU A 74 2.78 -10.08 -7.05
N LEU A 75 1.73 -10.89 -6.86
CA LEU A 75 1.72 -11.99 -5.89
C LEU A 75 2.77 -13.05 -6.24
N ILE A 76 2.84 -13.49 -7.50
CA ILE A 76 3.87 -14.42 -7.97
C ILE A 76 5.26 -13.83 -7.75
N TYR A 77 5.43 -12.53 -8.00
CA TYR A 77 6.69 -11.85 -7.74
C TYR A 77 7.08 -11.92 -6.25
N PHE A 78 6.15 -11.63 -5.34
CA PHE A 78 6.36 -11.73 -3.89
C PHE A 78 6.60 -13.18 -3.42
N GLU A 79 5.86 -14.16 -3.94
CA GLU A 79 6.06 -15.58 -3.62
C GLU A 79 7.49 -16.03 -3.93
N ASN A 80 8.04 -15.56 -5.05
CA ASN A 80 9.43 -15.85 -5.40
C ASN A 80 10.43 -15.07 -4.54
N LEU A 81 10.14 -13.82 -4.23
CA LEU A 81 10.98 -12.97 -3.39
C LEU A 81 11.09 -13.50 -1.95
N PHE A 82 10.00 -14.06 -1.43
CA PHE A 82 9.86 -14.46 -0.02
C PHE A 82 9.95 -15.98 0.21
N ILE A 83 10.36 -16.75 -0.80
CA ILE A 83 10.32 -18.22 -0.78
C ILE A 83 10.96 -18.85 0.48
N ASP A 84 11.95 -18.19 1.07
CA ASP A 84 12.68 -18.65 2.26
C ASP A 84 12.63 -17.65 3.45
N THR A 85 11.86 -16.57 3.36
CA THR A 85 11.82 -15.52 4.41
C THR A 85 10.70 -15.72 5.42
N GLY A 86 9.69 -16.54 5.09
CA GLY A 86 8.50 -16.73 5.93
C GLY A 86 7.54 -15.53 5.92
N GLU A 87 7.81 -14.52 5.08
CA GLU A 87 6.91 -13.41 4.84
C GLU A 87 5.69 -13.86 4.04
N ASN A 88 4.54 -13.26 4.33
CA ASN A 88 3.28 -13.56 3.66
C ASN A 88 3.12 -12.67 2.42
N PRO A 89 3.13 -13.23 1.19
CA PRO A 89 2.99 -12.47 -0.05
C PRO A 89 1.72 -11.61 -0.12
N ILE A 90 0.63 -12.07 0.51
CA ILE A 90 -0.64 -11.34 0.56
C ILE A 90 -0.53 -10.12 1.47
N GLU A 91 0.14 -10.25 2.62
CA GLU A 91 0.36 -9.12 3.53
C GLU A 91 1.30 -8.09 2.89
N ALA A 92 2.34 -8.54 2.18
CA ALA A 92 3.22 -7.66 1.41
C ALA A 92 2.46 -6.92 0.30
N LEU A 93 1.60 -7.61 -0.45
CA LEU A 93 0.72 -7.00 -1.46
C LEU A 93 -0.11 -5.87 -0.87
N ILE A 94 -0.85 -6.16 0.20
CA ILE A 94 -1.69 -5.16 0.86
C ILE A 94 -0.84 -4.02 1.41
N GLY A 95 0.30 -4.34 2.01
CA GLY A 95 1.25 -3.37 2.56
C GLY A 95 1.72 -2.38 1.51
N VAL A 96 2.22 -2.87 0.37
CA VAL A 96 2.77 -2.04 -0.71
C VAL A 96 1.72 -1.06 -1.25
N PHE A 97 0.50 -1.53 -1.54
CA PHE A 97 -0.58 -0.62 -1.97
C PHE A 97 -1.01 0.35 -0.87
N THR A 98 -0.94 -0.06 0.40
CA THR A 98 -1.25 0.82 1.54
C THR A 98 -0.25 1.95 1.66
N TYR A 99 1.04 1.64 1.61
CA TYR A 99 2.10 2.65 1.66
C TYR A 99 2.10 3.55 0.42
N TYR A 100 1.79 3.00 -0.76
CA TYR A 100 1.57 3.79 -1.95
C TYR A 100 0.43 4.80 -1.75
N LEU A 101 -0.73 4.39 -1.24
CA LEU A 101 -1.86 5.30 -0.98
C LEU A 101 -1.50 6.34 0.10
N LEU A 102 -0.87 5.92 1.19
CA LEU A 102 -0.43 6.82 2.26
C LEU A 102 0.64 7.81 1.79
N SER A 103 1.37 7.52 0.69
CA SER A 103 2.30 8.47 0.08
C SER A 103 1.62 9.67 -0.60
N LYS A 104 0.30 9.61 -0.83
CA LYS A 104 -0.44 10.68 -1.53
C LYS A 104 -0.58 11.96 -0.70
N PRO A 105 -0.71 13.14 -1.35
CA PRO A 105 -0.77 14.43 -0.65
C PRO A 105 -1.92 14.56 0.35
N HIS A 106 -2.99 13.78 0.18
CA HIS A 106 -4.14 13.77 1.09
C HIS A 106 -3.78 13.42 2.54
N PHE A 107 -2.65 12.74 2.76
CA PHE A 107 -2.16 12.36 4.09
C PHE A 107 -1.07 13.29 4.64
N ASP A 108 -0.79 14.44 4.00
CA ASP A 108 0.30 15.33 4.40
C ASP A 108 0.20 15.82 5.85
N SER A 109 -1.01 16.13 6.32
CA SER A 109 -1.27 16.50 7.73
C SER A 109 -0.99 15.37 8.73
N TYR A 110 -0.98 14.12 8.26
CA TYR A 110 -0.81 12.91 9.07
C TYR A 110 0.61 12.32 8.95
N ARG A 111 1.51 12.96 8.18
CA ARG A 111 2.90 12.48 7.96
C ARG A 111 3.65 12.22 9.24
N HIS A 112 3.47 13.06 10.26
CA HIS A 112 4.12 12.92 11.56
C HIS A 112 3.75 11.62 12.29
N LEU A 113 2.58 11.03 11.98
CA LEU A 113 2.16 9.72 12.49
C LEU A 113 2.72 8.58 11.64
N ILE A 114 2.81 8.80 10.32
CA ILE A 114 3.22 7.76 9.37
C ILE A 114 4.75 7.63 9.32
N SER A 115 5.50 8.72 9.55
CA SER A 115 6.97 8.74 9.43
C SER A 115 7.70 7.84 10.42
N SER A 116 7.05 7.39 11.50
CA SER A 116 7.59 6.36 12.40
C SER A 116 7.35 4.93 11.92
N TYR A 117 6.51 4.75 10.90
CA TYR A 117 6.20 3.48 10.25
C TYR A 117 6.71 3.57 8.81
N VAL A 118 8.04 3.51 8.69
CA VAL A 118 8.62 3.15 7.40
C VAL A 118 8.36 1.66 7.24
N PHE A 119 7.91 1.24 6.07
CA PHE A 119 7.98 -0.16 5.70
C PHE A 119 9.47 -0.44 5.50
N ASP A 120 10.15 -0.84 6.58
CA ASP A 120 11.59 -1.08 6.58
C ASP A 120 11.91 -2.08 5.46
N GLU A 121 12.60 -1.59 4.44
CA GLU A 121 13.40 -2.36 3.49
C GLU A 121 12.78 -3.67 2.98
N ILE A 122 11.55 -3.66 2.45
CA ILE A 122 11.27 -4.63 1.40
C ILE A 122 11.98 -4.14 0.14
N ASP A 123 13.24 -4.53 0.02
CA ASP A 123 13.97 -4.49 -1.24
C ASP A 123 13.26 -5.44 -2.21
N LEU A 124 12.40 -4.88 -3.07
CA LEU A 124 11.80 -5.62 -4.20
C LEU A 124 12.84 -5.87 -5.30
N GLY A 125 14.07 -6.21 -4.90
CA GLY A 125 15.22 -6.65 -5.66
C GLY A 125 15.44 -6.06 -7.06
N GLU A 126 16.66 -5.62 -7.34
CA GLU A 126 17.10 -5.58 -8.74
C GLU A 126 16.97 -6.98 -9.34
N ALA A 127 16.13 -7.11 -10.38
CA ALA A 127 16.15 -8.32 -11.19
C ALA A 127 17.50 -8.35 -11.91
N ALA A 128 18.39 -9.22 -11.43
CA ALA A 128 19.64 -9.57 -12.12
C ALA A 128 19.37 -10.19 -13.49
#